data_AF-A0A1V5FNB3-F1
#
_entry.id   AF-A0A1V5FNB3-F1
#
_cell.length_a   1.000
_cell.length_b   1.000
_cell.length_c   1.000
_cell.angle_alpha   90.00
_cell.angle_beta   90.00
_cell.angle_gamma   90.00
#
_symmetry.space_group_name_H-M   'P 1'
#
loop_
_entity.id
_entity.type
_entity.pdbx_description
1 polymer ?
#
loop_
_entity_poly.entity_id
_entity_poly.type
_entity_poly.pdbx_seq_one_letter_code
_entity_poly.pdbx_strand_id
1 'polypeptide(L)'
;MATLTEREEIERYQKLLEDWKPAPPSKKWKTQPVTSGPARPAPAAPAAPTNGQLLRQPGAILKLGDGPVVIYLRPVPQKEYHLVLALFPNGSIKTQGVALDAYPVEELGAIPPVWLERMQQEMRWNRDLIVFHCYSYDDVRKLPDAMGAPADAPPAARTPVPSPKAQPEAPAARPPDDPQPAPPRRGSRLQIRFGNNVWDAIYWGKDDQGHVVAHQTNNQWALMHLDLDRFGNGVQVDPNPDLALVEQIEKSLLAQ
;
A
#
# COMPACT_ATOMS: atom_id res chain seq x y z
N MET A 1 39.00 6.52 -18.79
CA MET A 1 39.14 5.22 -19.48
C MET A 1 37.87 4.44 -19.18
N ALA A 2 36.93 4.36 -20.13
CA ALA A 2 35.72 3.57 -19.96
C ALA A 2 36.10 2.08 -19.98
N THR A 3 35.64 1.32 -19.01
CA THR A 3 35.90 -0.12 -18.90
C THR A 3 35.24 -0.83 -20.08
N LEU A 4 35.93 -1.83 -20.65
CA LEU A 4 35.54 -2.55 -21.87
C LEU A 4 34.07 -3.04 -21.86
N THR A 5 33.53 -3.27 -20.66
CA THR A 5 32.15 -3.73 -20.39
C THR A 5 31.06 -2.74 -20.80
N GLU A 6 31.32 -1.43 -20.72
CA GLU A 6 30.29 -0.41 -21.00
C GLU A 6 30.03 -0.29 -22.52
N ARG A 7 31.07 -0.49 -23.35
CA ARG A 7 30.91 -0.52 -24.82
C ARG A 7 30.12 -1.74 -25.30
N GLU A 8 30.38 -2.90 -24.72
CA GLU A 8 29.64 -4.14 -25.06
C GLU A 8 28.16 -4.03 -24.67
N GLU A 9 27.87 -3.38 -23.53
CA GLU A 9 26.51 -3.19 -23.08
C GLU A 9 25.73 -2.20 -23.97
N ILE A 10 26.38 -1.11 -24.41
CA ILE A 10 25.80 -0.16 -25.37
C ILE A 10 25.50 -0.82 -26.72
N GLU A 11 26.43 -1.64 -27.25
CA GLU A 11 26.20 -2.37 -28.50
C GLU A 11 25.05 -3.39 -28.37
N ARG A 12 24.94 -4.05 -27.23
CA ARG A 12 23.81 -4.97 -26.94
C ARG A 12 22.47 -4.23 -26.93
N TYR A 13 22.40 -3.04 -26.34
CA TYR A 13 21.18 -2.23 -26.32
C TYR A 13 20.82 -1.67 -27.69
N GLN A 14 21.79 -1.23 -28.49
CA GLN A 14 21.54 -0.79 -29.87
C GLN A 14 20.98 -1.93 -30.72
N LYS A 15 21.53 -3.13 -30.60
CA LYS A 15 21.04 -4.30 -31.34
C LYS A 15 19.60 -4.69 -30.95
N LEU A 16 19.24 -4.56 -29.68
CA LEU A 16 17.87 -4.79 -29.18
C LEU A 16 16.87 -3.77 -29.73
N LEU A 17 17.28 -2.51 -29.89
CA LEU A 17 16.45 -1.45 -30.48
C LEU A 17 16.24 -1.64 -31.99
N GLU A 18 17.24 -2.14 -32.72
CA GLU A 18 17.13 -2.44 -34.15
C GLU A 18 16.25 -3.67 -34.43
N ASP A 19 16.33 -4.71 -33.59
CA ASP A 19 15.48 -5.91 -33.71
C ASP A 19 14.03 -5.69 -33.28
N TRP A 20 13.77 -4.61 -32.51
CA TRP A 20 12.42 -4.30 -32.07
C TRP A 20 11.58 -3.67 -33.19
N LYS A 21 10.92 -4.53 -33.97
CA LYS A 21 9.85 -4.11 -34.90
C LYS A 21 8.52 -4.04 -34.14
N PRO A 22 7.88 -2.86 -34.02
CA PRO A 22 6.54 -2.78 -33.47
C PRO A 22 5.59 -3.63 -34.32
N ALA A 23 4.86 -4.53 -33.67
CA ALA A 23 3.84 -5.33 -34.34
C ALA A 23 2.86 -4.39 -35.06
N PRO A 24 2.52 -4.64 -36.34
CA PRO A 24 1.56 -3.80 -37.04
C PRO A 24 0.21 -3.83 -36.31
N PRO A 25 -0.51 -2.71 -36.26
CA PRO A 25 -1.82 -2.65 -35.62
C PRO A 25 -2.74 -3.70 -36.26
N SER A 26 -3.20 -4.64 -35.44
CA SER A 26 -4.17 -5.66 -35.81
C SER A 26 -5.39 -5.01 -36.48
N LYS A 27 -5.58 -5.31 -37.76
CA LYS A 27 -6.64 -4.77 -38.60
C LYS A 27 -8.00 -5.37 -38.21
N LYS A 28 -8.94 -4.47 -37.91
CA LYS A 28 -10.40 -4.54 -38.15
C LYS A 28 -11.16 -5.70 -37.49
N TRP A 29 -11.81 -5.39 -36.36
CA TRP A 29 -13.02 -6.10 -35.96
C TRP A 29 -14.12 -5.85 -37.00
N LYS A 30 -14.53 -6.91 -37.71
CA LYS A 30 -15.75 -6.92 -38.51
C LYS A 30 -16.94 -7.03 -37.55
N THR A 31 -17.70 -5.95 -37.42
CA THR A 31 -19.04 -5.97 -36.84
C THR A 31 -19.90 -6.91 -37.70
N GLN A 32 -20.36 -8.02 -37.12
CA GLN A 32 -21.36 -8.88 -37.78
C GLN A 32 -22.70 -8.13 -37.81
N PRO A 33 -23.40 -8.11 -38.96
CA PRO A 33 -24.81 -7.72 -38.98
C PRO A 33 -25.63 -8.81 -38.30
N VAL A 34 -26.28 -8.48 -37.18
CA VAL A 34 -27.25 -9.34 -36.52
C VAL A 34 -28.51 -9.42 -37.37
N THR A 35 -28.77 -10.60 -37.92
CA THR A 35 -29.98 -10.93 -38.67
C THR A 35 -31.18 -10.96 -37.71
N SER A 36 -32.12 -10.04 -37.92
CA SER A 36 -33.39 -9.92 -37.19
C SER A 36 -34.37 -11.05 -37.56
N GLY A 37 -34.71 -11.90 -36.58
CA GLY A 37 -35.83 -12.85 -36.65
C GLY A 37 -37.13 -12.25 -36.06
N PRO A 38 -38.31 -12.82 -36.39
CA PRO A 38 -39.61 -12.20 -36.12
C PRO A 38 -40.04 -12.21 -34.65
N ALA A 39 -40.85 -11.20 -34.34
CA ALA A 39 -41.23 -10.68 -33.03
C ALA A 39 -42.01 -11.64 -32.11
N ARG A 40 -41.67 -11.60 -30.82
CA ARG A 40 -42.47 -12.09 -29.68
C ARG A 40 -43.04 -10.88 -28.92
N PRO A 41 -44.26 -10.94 -28.33
CA PRO A 41 -44.96 -9.77 -27.77
C PRO A 41 -44.34 -9.20 -26.49
N ALA A 42 -44.52 -7.89 -26.30
CA ALA A 42 -43.93 -6.94 -25.32
C ALA A 42 -44.49 -7.01 -23.87
N PRO A 43 -44.08 -6.16 -22.91
CA PRO A 43 -42.77 -5.54 -22.65
C PRO A 43 -42.29 -5.84 -21.20
N ALA A 44 -41.16 -6.52 -21.03
CA ALA A 44 -40.44 -6.42 -19.77
C ALA A 44 -39.60 -5.13 -19.81
N ALA A 45 -39.61 -4.39 -18.70
CA ALA A 45 -38.93 -3.12 -18.52
C ALA A 45 -37.55 -3.06 -19.21
N PRO A 46 -37.14 -1.90 -19.77
CA PRO A 46 -35.82 -1.76 -20.34
C PRO A 46 -34.80 -2.22 -19.30
N ALA A 47 -34.03 -3.25 -19.65
CA ALA A 47 -32.84 -3.61 -18.87
C ALA A 47 -32.07 -2.31 -18.66
N ALA A 48 -31.88 -1.94 -17.39
CA ALA A 48 -31.09 -0.79 -17.01
C ALA A 48 -29.77 -0.86 -17.79
N PRO A 49 -29.28 0.27 -18.33
CA PRO A 49 -28.07 0.28 -19.14
C PRO A 49 -27.00 -0.49 -18.40
N THR A 50 -26.51 -1.56 -19.04
CA THR A 50 -25.29 -2.27 -18.64
C THR A 50 -24.25 -1.19 -18.39
N ASN A 51 -23.95 -0.93 -17.11
CA ASN A 51 -23.13 0.20 -16.68
C ASN A 51 -21.92 0.24 -17.59
N GLY A 52 -21.92 1.25 -18.46
CA GLY A 52 -20.99 1.33 -19.56
C GLY A 52 -19.60 1.16 -18.99
N GLN A 53 -18.85 0.24 -19.59
CA GLN A 53 -17.43 0.08 -19.40
C GLN A 53 -16.75 1.35 -19.96
N LEU A 54 -17.05 2.51 -19.37
CA LEU A 54 -16.41 3.77 -19.63
C LEU A 54 -14.96 3.50 -19.28
N LEU A 55 -14.13 3.46 -20.32
CA LEU A 55 -12.69 3.38 -20.24
C LEU A 55 -12.24 4.55 -19.37
N ARG A 56 -12.14 4.29 -18.06
CA ARG A 56 -11.72 5.31 -17.11
C ARG A 56 -10.28 5.66 -17.43
N GLN A 57 -10.02 6.96 -17.50
CA GLN A 57 -8.67 7.43 -17.76
C GLN A 57 -7.84 7.27 -16.48
N PRO A 58 -6.57 6.85 -16.58
CA PRO A 58 -5.62 6.92 -15.47
C PRO A 58 -5.64 8.32 -14.84
N GLY A 59 -5.75 8.39 -13.52
CA GLY A 59 -5.87 9.65 -12.78
C GLY A 59 -7.31 10.04 -12.40
N ALA A 60 -8.34 9.33 -12.87
CA ALA A 60 -9.72 9.59 -12.47
C ALA A 60 -9.91 9.40 -10.95
N ILE A 61 -10.48 10.40 -10.28
CA ILE A 61 -10.81 10.40 -8.85
C ILE A 61 -12.19 9.78 -8.70
N LEU A 62 -12.27 8.63 -8.03
CA LEU A 62 -13.47 7.82 -7.95
C LEU A 62 -13.94 7.66 -6.51
N LYS A 63 -15.25 7.79 -6.27
CA LYS A 63 -15.90 7.40 -5.02
C LYS A 63 -16.57 6.03 -5.22
N LEU A 64 -16.19 5.06 -4.39
CA LEU A 64 -16.73 3.70 -4.45
C LEU A 64 -17.91 3.54 -3.49
N GLY A 65 -19.12 3.92 -3.93
CA GLY A 65 -20.34 3.92 -3.10
C GLY A 65 -20.15 4.69 -1.81
N ASP A 66 -20.49 4.09 -0.68
CA ASP A 66 -20.24 4.65 0.66
C ASP A 66 -18.79 4.44 1.14
N GLY A 67 -17.95 3.81 0.32
CA GLY A 67 -16.59 3.40 0.63
C GLY A 67 -15.53 4.49 0.45
N PRO A 68 -14.25 4.10 0.28
CA PRO A 68 -13.15 5.05 0.17
C PRO A 68 -13.17 5.82 -1.16
N VAL A 69 -12.52 6.98 -1.17
CA VAL A 69 -12.14 7.67 -2.41
C VAL A 69 -10.83 7.08 -2.92
N VAL A 70 -10.77 6.78 -4.21
CA VAL A 70 -9.63 6.15 -4.85
C VAL A 70 -9.24 6.91 -6.12
N ILE A 71 -8.00 6.78 -6.57
CA ILE A 71 -7.57 7.27 -7.89
C ILE A 71 -7.32 6.07 -8.80
N TYR A 72 -7.93 6.07 -9.97
CA TYR A 72 -7.80 4.99 -10.94
C TYR A 72 -6.41 4.97 -11.58
N LEU A 73 -5.78 3.80 -11.65
CA LEU A 73 -4.49 3.63 -12.35
C LEU A 73 -4.68 2.93 -13.69
N ARG A 74 -5.08 1.65 -13.66
CA ARG A 74 -5.16 0.81 -14.86
C ARG A 74 -5.96 -0.46 -14.61
N PRO A 75 -6.56 -1.06 -15.66
CA PRO A 75 -7.13 -2.40 -15.57
C PRO A 75 -5.99 -3.45 -15.54
N VAL A 76 -6.22 -4.60 -14.92
CA VAL A 76 -5.31 -5.75 -14.97
C VAL A 76 -5.94 -6.83 -15.83
N PRO A 77 -5.63 -6.97 -17.13
CA PRO A 77 -6.44 -7.77 -18.06
C PRO A 77 -6.62 -9.25 -17.68
N GLN A 78 -5.66 -9.81 -16.93
CA GLN A 78 -5.68 -11.21 -16.50
C GLN A 78 -6.52 -11.45 -15.24
N LYS A 79 -6.99 -10.39 -14.59
CA LYS A 79 -7.72 -10.45 -13.33
C LYS A 79 -8.95 -9.54 -13.43
N GLU A 80 -10.07 -9.95 -12.88
CA GLU A 80 -11.31 -9.13 -12.88
C GLU A 80 -11.24 -7.99 -11.84
N TYR A 81 -10.08 -7.32 -11.73
CA TYR A 81 -9.89 -6.16 -10.88
C TYR A 81 -9.07 -5.07 -11.57
N HIS A 82 -9.23 -3.87 -11.07
CA HIS A 82 -8.50 -2.68 -11.48
C HIS A 82 -7.55 -2.25 -10.37
N LEU A 83 -6.39 -1.71 -10.74
CA LEU A 83 -5.48 -1.10 -9.79
C LEU A 83 -5.93 0.33 -9.52
N VAL A 84 -6.03 0.66 -8.24
CA VAL A 84 -6.41 1.99 -7.74
C VAL A 84 -5.49 2.39 -6.60
N LEU A 85 -5.38 3.70 -6.37
CA LEU A 85 -4.72 4.31 -5.23
C LEU A 85 -5.78 4.74 -4.22
N ALA A 86 -5.92 4.03 -3.10
CA ALA A 86 -6.86 4.40 -2.04
C ALA A 86 -6.32 5.58 -1.23
N LEU A 87 -7.14 6.63 -1.08
CA LEU A 87 -6.80 7.85 -0.34
C LEU A 87 -7.25 7.73 1.11
N PHE A 88 -6.30 7.77 2.05
CA PHE A 88 -6.61 7.72 3.47
C PHE A 88 -6.62 9.13 4.08
N PRO A 89 -7.44 9.41 5.11
CA PRO A 89 -7.52 10.73 5.75
C PRO A 89 -6.18 11.24 6.31
N ASN A 90 -5.24 10.35 6.63
CA ASN A 90 -3.89 10.72 7.10
C ASN A 90 -2.94 11.24 5.99
N GLY A 91 -3.44 11.46 4.77
CA GLY A 91 -2.61 11.87 3.63
C GLY A 91 -1.81 10.74 2.99
N SER A 92 -1.92 9.49 3.47
CA SER A 92 -1.24 8.34 2.87
C SER A 92 -2.05 7.73 1.72
N ILE A 93 -1.34 7.09 0.80
CA ILE A 93 -1.91 6.34 -0.31
C ILE A 93 -1.57 4.86 -0.15
N LYS A 94 -2.49 3.97 -0.53
CA LYS A 94 -2.20 2.54 -0.70
C LYS A 94 -2.70 2.03 -2.04
N THR A 95 -1.84 1.32 -2.77
CA THR A 95 -2.23 0.62 -4.00
C THR A 95 -3.09 -0.60 -3.65
N GLN A 96 -4.25 -0.72 -4.27
CA GLN A 96 -5.20 -1.82 -4.05
C GLN A 96 -5.76 -2.32 -5.39
N GLY A 97 -6.05 -3.62 -5.45
CA GLY A 97 -6.84 -4.22 -6.53
C GLY A 97 -8.31 -4.22 -6.15
N VAL A 98 -9.17 -3.58 -6.96
CA VAL A 98 -10.61 -3.46 -6.70
C VAL A 98 -11.39 -3.91 -7.93
N ALA A 99 -12.36 -4.80 -7.74
CA ALA A 99 -13.34 -5.15 -8.77
C ALA A 99 -14.37 -4.01 -8.88
N LEU A 100 -14.13 -3.03 -9.76
CA LEU A 100 -14.96 -1.82 -9.87
C LEU A 100 -16.43 -2.13 -10.20
N ASP A 101 -16.69 -3.21 -10.92
CA ASP A 101 -18.05 -3.63 -11.30
C ASP A 101 -18.90 -4.05 -10.07
N ALA A 102 -18.26 -4.38 -8.95
CA ALA A 102 -18.95 -4.73 -7.71
C ALA A 102 -19.42 -3.51 -6.90
N TYR A 103 -19.06 -2.29 -7.30
CA TYR A 103 -19.38 -1.07 -6.57
C TYR A 103 -20.13 -0.06 -7.46
N PRO A 104 -21.06 0.72 -6.90
CA PRO A 104 -21.52 1.94 -7.57
C PRO A 104 -20.36 2.93 -7.56
N VAL A 105 -19.91 3.36 -8.74
CA VAL A 105 -18.73 4.23 -8.84
C VAL A 105 -19.11 5.58 -9.41
N GLU A 106 -18.84 6.62 -8.63
CA GLU A 106 -19.02 8.01 -9.03
C GLU A 106 -17.65 8.63 -9.34
N GLU A 107 -17.53 9.36 -10.46
CA GLU A 107 -16.31 10.09 -10.81
C GLU A 107 -16.39 11.52 -10.31
N LEU A 108 -15.46 11.89 -9.44
CA LEU A 108 -15.41 13.19 -8.77
C LEU A 108 -14.52 14.20 -9.50
N GLY A 109 -13.63 13.72 -10.37
CA GLY A 109 -12.61 14.55 -11.01
C GLY A 109 -11.50 13.74 -11.68
N ALA A 110 -10.45 14.40 -12.13
CA ALA A 110 -9.30 13.75 -12.78
C ALA A 110 -7.99 14.48 -12.52
N ILE A 111 -6.97 13.73 -12.11
CA ILE A 111 -5.63 14.23 -11.80
C ILE A 111 -4.72 14.05 -13.03
N PRO A 112 -3.95 15.09 -13.42
CA PRO A 112 -2.98 14.98 -14.50
C PRO A 112 -1.90 13.91 -14.24
N PRO A 113 -1.36 13.26 -15.29
CA PRO A 113 -0.38 12.18 -15.15
C PRO A 113 0.87 12.58 -14.33
N VAL A 114 1.36 13.81 -14.49
CA VAL A 114 2.54 14.33 -13.78
C VAL A 114 2.36 14.26 -12.26
N TRP A 115 1.16 14.60 -11.77
CA TRP A 115 0.84 14.55 -10.35
C TRP A 115 0.58 13.12 -9.87
N LEU A 116 -0.04 12.30 -10.71
CA LEU A 116 -0.27 10.89 -10.42
C LEU A 116 1.04 10.11 -10.23
N GLU A 117 2.05 10.36 -11.06
CA GLU A 117 3.38 9.77 -10.94
C GLU A 117 4.05 10.19 -9.63
N ARG A 118 3.98 11.48 -9.31
CA ARG A 118 4.52 12.01 -8.05
C ARG A 118 3.85 11.39 -6.83
N MET A 119 2.52 11.27 -6.84
CA MET A 119 1.76 10.62 -5.77
C MET A 119 2.14 9.15 -5.59
N GLN A 120 2.44 8.43 -6.68
CA GLN A 120 2.92 7.04 -6.61
C GLN A 120 4.34 6.95 -6.03
N GLN A 121 5.22 7.90 -6.35
CA GLN A 121 6.58 7.94 -5.82
C GLN A 121 6.59 8.28 -4.31
N GLU A 122 5.82 9.28 -3.91
CA GLU A 122 5.79 9.76 -2.52
C GLU A 122 4.88 8.89 -1.63
N MET A 123 3.97 8.11 -2.21
CA MET A 123 2.91 7.37 -1.50
C MET A 123 2.08 8.26 -0.55
N ARG A 124 1.98 9.55 -0.90
CA ARG A 124 1.23 10.58 -0.18
C ARG A 124 0.39 11.40 -1.15
N TRP A 125 -0.72 11.93 -0.64
CA TRP A 125 -1.59 12.82 -1.37
C TRP A 125 -1.75 14.14 -0.63
N ASN A 126 -2.00 15.21 -1.39
CA ASN A 126 -2.29 16.53 -0.85
C ASN A 126 -3.75 16.86 -1.14
N ARG A 127 -4.53 17.22 -0.11
CA ARG A 127 -5.95 17.53 -0.25
C ARG A 127 -6.21 18.69 -1.21
N ASP A 128 -5.43 19.75 -1.13
CA ASP A 128 -5.64 20.94 -1.98
C ASP A 128 -5.46 20.59 -3.45
N LEU A 129 -4.52 19.69 -3.77
CA LEU A 129 -4.31 19.19 -5.13
C LEU A 129 -5.53 18.40 -5.63
N ILE A 130 -6.10 17.51 -4.80
CA ILE A 130 -7.28 16.72 -5.18
C ILE A 130 -8.49 17.64 -5.35
N VAL A 131 -8.68 18.58 -4.42
CA VAL A 131 -9.76 19.57 -4.45
C VAL A 131 -9.72 20.40 -5.73
N PHE A 132 -8.53 20.83 -6.14
CA PHE A 132 -8.33 21.59 -7.37
C PHE A 132 -8.74 20.81 -8.64
N HIS A 133 -8.66 19.47 -8.58
CA HIS A 133 -8.96 18.57 -9.71
C HIS A 133 -10.35 17.93 -9.64
N CYS A 134 -11.18 18.28 -8.67
CA CYS A 134 -12.60 17.89 -8.64
C CYS A 134 -13.42 18.68 -9.68
N TYR A 135 -14.42 18.03 -10.29
CA TYR A 135 -15.29 18.68 -11.26
C TYR A 135 -16.27 19.68 -10.63
N SER A 136 -16.71 19.41 -9.39
CA SER A 136 -17.63 20.28 -8.67
C SER A 136 -17.22 20.49 -7.21
N TYR A 137 -17.70 21.59 -6.62
CA TYR A 137 -17.50 21.86 -5.20
C TYR A 137 -18.27 20.87 -4.30
N ASP A 138 -19.37 20.30 -4.77
CA ASP A 138 -20.11 19.28 -4.01
C ASP A 138 -19.30 17.97 -3.90
N ASP A 139 -18.47 17.65 -4.90
CA ASP A 139 -17.58 16.49 -4.86
C ASP A 139 -16.45 16.63 -3.83
N VAL A 140 -16.02 17.87 -3.56
CA VAL A 140 -15.00 18.16 -2.54
C VAL A 140 -15.44 17.69 -1.15
N ARG A 141 -16.75 17.77 -0.87
CA ARG A 141 -17.33 17.30 0.41
C ARG A 141 -17.27 15.78 0.56
N LYS A 142 -17.11 15.03 -0.53
CA LYS A 142 -17.00 13.56 -0.53
C LYS A 142 -15.57 13.09 -0.29
N LEU A 143 -14.58 13.98 -0.42
CA LEU A 143 -13.17 13.69 -0.18
C LEU A 143 -12.88 13.51 1.31
N PRO A 144 -12.03 12.55 1.70
CA PRO A 144 -11.67 12.35 3.10
C PRO A 144 -11.08 13.62 3.72
N ASP A 145 -11.60 14.08 4.85
CA ASP A 145 -11.08 15.26 5.52
C ASP A 145 -9.69 14.98 6.09
N ALA A 146 -8.67 15.53 5.42
CA ALA A 146 -7.29 15.42 5.84
C ALA A 146 -6.96 16.24 7.11
N MET A 147 -7.91 17.06 7.58
CA MET A 147 -7.71 18.03 8.66
C MET A 147 -7.79 17.47 10.08
N GLY A 148 -8.08 16.18 10.28
CA GLY A 148 -8.33 15.62 11.61
C GLY A 148 -7.17 14.87 12.26
N ALA A 149 -6.17 14.43 11.50
CA ALA A 149 -5.02 13.73 12.05
C ALA A 149 -3.80 14.66 11.92
N PRO A 150 -3.21 15.17 13.03
CA PRO A 150 -1.94 15.84 12.93
C PRO A 150 -0.98 14.91 12.18
N ALA A 151 -0.29 15.46 11.18
CA ALA A 151 0.79 14.77 10.49
C ALA A 151 1.91 14.31 11.44
N ASP A 152 1.85 14.72 12.73
CA ASP A 152 2.61 14.23 13.87
C ASP A 152 1.76 14.27 15.17
N ALA A 153 0.94 13.24 15.43
CA ALA A 153 0.69 12.72 16.79
C ALA A 153 -0.10 11.39 16.71
N PRO A 154 0.38 10.29 17.32
CA PRO A 154 -0.39 9.05 17.44
C PRO A 154 -1.65 9.26 18.30
N PRO A 155 -2.77 8.58 18.02
CA PRO A 155 -4.06 8.86 18.64
C PRO A 155 -4.04 8.52 20.14
N ALA A 156 -4.00 9.55 20.98
CA ALA A 156 -4.16 9.44 22.42
C ALA A 156 -5.53 10.00 22.87
N ALA A 157 -6.29 9.12 23.55
CA ALA A 157 -7.41 9.33 24.49
C ALA A 157 -8.75 9.87 23.90
N ARG A 158 -9.93 9.40 24.31
CA ARG A 158 -10.40 9.19 25.69
C ARG A 158 -11.46 8.08 25.82
N THR A 159 -11.30 7.28 26.86
CA THR A 159 -12.32 6.46 27.53
C THR A 159 -13.43 7.32 28.13
N PRO A 160 -14.64 6.74 28.33
CA PRO A 160 -15.34 6.92 29.60
C PRO A 160 -15.51 5.58 30.32
N VAL A 161 -15.01 5.58 31.54
CA VAL A 161 -15.13 4.55 32.57
C VAL A 161 -16.61 4.20 32.83
N PRO A 162 -16.92 2.96 33.23
CA PRO A 162 -17.74 2.81 34.43
C PRO A 162 -16.98 2.07 35.54
N SER A 163 -17.09 2.64 36.73
CA SER A 163 -16.32 2.39 37.94
C SER A 163 -16.33 0.93 38.43
N PRO A 164 -15.25 0.49 39.10
CA PRO A 164 -15.17 -0.78 39.80
C PRO A 164 -15.90 -0.74 41.15
N LYS A 165 -16.68 -1.78 41.48
CA LYS A 165 -17.12 -2.04 42.85
C LYS A 165 -16.09 -2.90 43.57
N ALA A 166 -15.41 -2.24 44.52
CA ALA A 166 -14.90 -2.70 45.81
C ALA A 166 -14.39 -4.16 45.93
N GLN A 167 -13.08 -4.30 46.19
CA GLN A 167 -12.56 -5.36 47.05
C GLN A 167 -11.32 -4.85 47.83
N PRO A 168 -11.14 -5.25 49.11
CA PRO A 168 -10.51 -4.41 50.13
C PRO A 168 -8.98 -4.31 50.09
N GLU A 169 -8.53 -3.19 50.64
CA GLU A 169 -7.14 -2.82 50.94
C GLU A 169 -6.33 -3.94 51.61
N ALA A 170 -5.13 -4.16 51.08
CA ALA A 170 -4.00 -4.72 51.80
C ALA A 170 -2.77 -3.82 51.55
N PRO A 171 -1.86 -3.66 52.54
CA PRO A 171 -0.93 -2.53 52.61
C PRO A 171 0.15 -2.54 51.52
N ALA A 172 0.43 -1.36 50.98
CA ALA A 172 1.38 -1.09 49.92
C ALA A 172 2.82 -1.56 50.26
N ALA A 173 3.25 -2.65 49.62
CA ALA A 173 4.64 -2.90 49.32
C ALA A 173 4.97 -2.22 47.98
N ARG A 174 5.99 -1.34 47.98
CA ARG A 174 6.52 -0.72 46.76
C ARG A 174 6.90 -1.83 45.77
N PRO A 175 6.43 -1.80 44.50
CA PRO A 175 6.96 -2.71 43.50
C PRO A 175 8.46 -2.42 43.30
N PRO A 176 9.30 -3.46 43.18
CA PRO A 176 10.72 -3.32 42.89
C PRO A 176 10.91 -2.67 41.51
N ASP A 177 11.98 -1.88 41.40
CA ASP A 177 12.49 -1.30 40.15
C ASP A 177 12.30 -2.27 38.97
N ASP A 178 11.55 -1.85 37.95
CA ASP A 178 11.46 -2.56 36.68
C ASP A 178 12.89 -2.71 36.13
N PRO A 179 13.36 -3.95 35.89
CA PRO A 179 14.70 -4.18 35.36
C PRO A 179 14.78 -3.52 33.98
N GLN A 180 15.65 -2.52 33.88
CA GLN A 180 15.97 -1.84 32.63
C GLN A 180 16.27 -2.90 31.55
N PRO A 181 15.55 -2.90 30.41
CA PRO A 181 15.69 -3.93 29.40
C PRO A 181 17.13 -3.93 28.88
N ALA A 182 17.78 -5.09 28.97
CA ALA A 182 19.13 -5.25 28.45
C ALA A 182 19.15 -4.92 26.94
N PRO A 183 20.22 -4.29 26.44
CA PRO A 183 20.33 -3.99 25.01
C PRO A 183 20.25 -5.29 24.19
N PRO A 184 19.49 -5.30 23.08
CA PRO A 184 19.33 -6.49 22.25
C PRO A 184 20.68 -6.95 21.69
N ARG A 185 20.91 -8.26 21.70
CA ARG A 185 22.13 -8.88 21.16
C ARG A 185 21.87 -9.37 19.74
N ARG A 186 22.91 -9.41 18.91
CA ARG A 186 22.83 -9.96 17.55
C ARG A 186 22.26 -11.39 17.60
N GLY A 187 21.24 -11.67 16.80
CA GLY A 187 20.52 -12.95 16.79
C GLY A 187 19.30 -13.02 17.70
N SER A 188 19.03 -12.01 18.54
CA SER A 188 17.79 -11.96 19.33
C SER A 188 16.58 -11.81 18.40
N ARG A 189 15.52 -12.58 18.68
CA ARG A 189 14.25 -12.48 17.96
C ARG A 189 13.48 -11.25 18.45
N LEU A 190 13.03 -10.44 17.50
CA LEU A 190 12.23 -9.24 17.72
C LEU A 190 10.82 -9.51 17.23
N GLN A 191 9.85 -9.37 18.11
CA GLN A 191 8.44 -9.37 17.76
C GLN A 191 7.91 -7.93 17.87
N ILE A 192 7.70 -7.29 16.72
CA ILE A 192 7.31 -5.89 16.62
C ILE A 192 5.80 -5.84 16.35
N ARG A 193 5.04 -5.25 17.27
CA ARG A 193 3.60 -5.05 17.10
C ARG A 193 3.34 -3.73 16.38
N PHE A 194 2.74 -3.79 15.20
CA PHE A 194 2.37 -2.62 14.40
C PHE A 194 0.88 -2.65 14.05
N GLY A 195 0.09 -1.93 14.84
CA GLY A 195 -1.37 -1.99 14.78
C GLY A 195 -1.89 -3.38 15.16
N ASN A 196 -2.66 -4.01 14.26
CA ASN A 196 -3.17 -5.38 14.43
C ASN A 196 -2.21 -6.45 13.89
N ASN A 197 -1.08 -6.05 13.33
CA ASN A 197 -0.11 -6.98 12.73
C ASN A 197 1.06 -7.19 13.68
N VAL A 198 1.58 -8.41 13.63
CA VAL A 198 2.78 -8.80 14.35
C VAL A 198 3.85 -9.10 13.32
N TRP A 199 5.00 -8.46 13.47
CA TRP A 199 6.15 -8.60 12.58
C TRP A 199 7.27 -9.33 13.32
N ASP A 200 7.75 -10.42 12.74
CA ASP A 200 8.90 -11.18 13.24
C ASP A 200 10.17 -10.74 12.50
N ALA A 201 11.18 -10.34 13.25
CA ALA A 201 12.50 -9.97 12.72
C ALA A 201 13.60 -10.47 13.65
N ILE A 202 14.86 -10.45 13.18
CA ILE A 202 16.04 -10.79 13.98
C ILE A 202 16.93 -9.58 14.08
N TYR A 203 17.36 -9.24 15.30
CA TYR A 203 18.28 -8.14 15.52
C TYR A 203 19.66 -8.45 14.93
N TRP A 204 20.16 -7.58 14.05
CA TRP A 204 21.46 -7.76 13.39
C TRP A 204 22.56 -6.90 14.02
N GLY A 205 22.25 -5.66 14.38
CA GLY A 205 23.20 -4.73 14.97
C GLY A 205 22.68 -3.31 15.03
N LYS A 206 23.58 -2.37 15.34
CA LYS A 206 23.32 -0.92 15.29
C LYS A 206 24.46 -0.26 14.54
N ASP A 207 24.14 0.57 13.57
CA ASP A 207 25.09 1.41 12.84
C ASP A 207 24.81 2.91 13.11
N ASP A 208 25.41 3.79 12.31
CA ASP A 208 25.21 5.24 12.38
C ASP A 208 23.82 5.69 11.88
N GLN A 209 23.14 4.86 11.09
CA GLN A 209 21.81 5.12 10.54
C GLN A 209 20.67 4.59 11.41
N GLY A 210 20.94 3.65 12.32
CA GLY A 210 19.96 3.16 13.29
C GLY A 210 20.18 1.69 13.66
N HIS A 211 19.10 1.00 14.02
CA HIS A 211 19.16 -0.44 14.25
C HIS A 211 18.95 -1.19 12.94
N VAL A 212 19.74 -2.24 12.73
CA VAL A 212 19.63 -3.12 11.58
C VAL A 212 18.95 -4.40 12.00
N VAL A 213 17.89 -4.77 11.28
CA VAL A 213 17.14 -6.01 11.51
C VAL A 213 17.07 -6.85 10.24
N ALA A 214 17.18 -8.16 10.39
CA ALA A 214 16.94 -9.12 9.33
C ALA A 214 15.46 -9.52 9.36
N HIS A 215 14.78 -9.42 8.23
CA HIS A 215 13.39 -9.86 8.08
C HIS A 215 13.27 -10.81 6.89
N GLN A 216 12.29 -11.72 6.96
CA GLN A 216 12.05 -12.71 5.93
C GLN A 216 10.87 -12.29 5.05
N THR A 217 11.15 -11.94 3.79
CA THR A 217 10.13 -11.55 2.80
C THR A 217 10.24 -12.49 1.60
N ASN A 218 9.14 -13.14 1.21
CA ASN A 218 9.09 -14.07 0.08
C ASN A 218 10.14 -15.21 0.17
N ASN A 219 10.34 -15.80 1.35
CA ASN A 219 11.37 -16.80 1.64
C ASN A 219 12.82 -16.32 1.41
N GLN A 220 13.05 -15.02 1.22
CA GLN A 220 14.38 -14.42 1.14
C GLN A 220 14.62 -13.54 2.37
N TRP A 221 15.84 -13.62 2.89
CA TRP A 221 16.27 -12.74 3.97
C TRP A 221 16.75 -11.41 3.39
N ALA A 222 16.32 -10.32 4.00
CA ALA A 222 16.78 -8.98 3.68
C ALA A 222 17.07 -8.19 4.96
N LEU A 223 18.16 -7.44 4.94
CA LEU A 223 18.50 -6.48 5.99
C LEU A 223 17.76 -5.18 5.75
N MET A 224 17.22 -4.60 6.81
CA MET A 224 16.58 -3.30 6.76
C MET A 224 16.93 -2.46 7.98
N HIS A 225 17.05 -1.15 7.76
CA HIS A 225 17.17 -0.18 8.82
C HIS A 225 15.81 0.08 9.45
N LEU A 226 15.76 -0.07 10.76
CA LEU A 226 14.57 0.10 11.54
C LEU A 226 14.94 0.88 12.80
N ASP A 227 14.31 2.04 12.99
CA ASP A 227 14.43 2.74 14.26
C ASP A 227 13.56 2.00 15.29
N LEU A 228 14.19 1.25 16.20
CA LEU A 228 13.50 0.49 17.25
C LEU A 228 12.93 1.40 18.35
N ASP A 229 13.53 2.57 18.55
CA ASP A 229 13.12 3.51 19.59
C ASP A 229 11.72 4.08 19.30
N ARG A 230 11.36 4.22 18.02
CA ARG A 230 10.01 4.67 17.59
C ARG A 230 8.89 3.70 17.95
N PHE A 231 9.20 2.42 18.17
CA PHE A 231 8.20 1.40 18.50
C PHE A 231 7.95 1.28 20.00
N GLY A 232 8.80 1.88 20.84
CA GLY A 232 8.65 1.89 22.30
C GLY A 232 8.33 0.52 22.87
N ASN A 233 7.23 0.44 23.63
CA ASN A 233 6.77 -0.80 24.28
C ASN A 233 6.18 -1.85 23.31
N GLY A 234 6.10 -1.54 22.01
CA GLY A 234 5.60 -2.44 20.97
C GLY A 234 6.61 -3.50 20.53
N VAL A 235 7.87 -3.40 20.98
CA VAL A 235 8.93 -4.35 20.67
C VAL A 235 9.07 -5.34 21.82
N GLN A 236 8.81 -6.61 21.54
CA GLN A 236 9.15 -7.71 22.44
C GLN A 236 10.46 -8.33 21.97
N VAL A 237 11.49 -8.24 22.79
CA VAL A 237 12.79 -8.85 22.54
C VAL A 237 12.82 -10.19 23.24
N ASP A 238 12.97 -11.27 22.48
CA ASP A 238 13.29 -12.57 23.05
C ASP A 238 14.80 -12.59 23.38
N PRO A 239 15.18 -12.74 24.66
CA PRO A 239 16.58 -12.69 25.06
C PRO A 239 17.37 -13.93 24.60
N ASN A 240 16.72 -14.97 24.07
CA ASN A 240 17.40 -16.18 23.62
C ASN A 240 17.80 -16.06 22.13
N PRO A 241 19.09 -15.82 21.81
CA PRO A 241 19.52 -15.70 20.42
C PRO A 241 19.53 -17.07 19.72
N ASP A 242 18.93 -17.14 18.55
CA ASP A 242 19.01 -18.33 17.69
C ASP A 242 20.24 -18.23 16.79
N LEU A 243 21.39 -18.72 17.28
CA LEU A 243 22.66 -18.66 16.56
C LEU A 243 22.63 -19.46 15.25
N ALA A 244 21.91 -20.57 15.20
CA ALA A 244 21.79 -21.38 13.98
C ALA A 244 21.06 -20.61 12.87
N LEU A 245 20.03 -19.85 13.25
CA LEU A 245 19.29 -18.99 12.34
C LEU A 245 20.15 -17.82 11.83
N VAL A 246 21.01 -17.24 12.67
CA VAL A 246 21.95 -16.20 12.23
C VAL A 246 22.89 -16.72 11.14
N GLU A 247 23.49 -17.90 11.32
CA GLU A 247 24.35 -18.51 10.29
C GLU A 247 23.60 -18.78 8.98
N GLN A 248 22.34 -19.19 9.07
CA GLN A 248 21.49 -19.38 7.89
C GLN A 248 21.24 -18.06 7.15
N ILE A 249 20.98 -16.98 7.88
CA ILE A 249 20.79 -15.65 7.32
C ILE A 249 22.07 -15.16 6.66
N GLU A 250 23.23 -15.29 7.31
CA GLU A 250 24.53 -14.92 6.73
C GLU A 250 24.79 -15.66 5.40
N LYS A 251 24.54 -16.97 5.36
CA LYS A 251 24.65 -17.76 4.12
C LYS A 251 23.69 -17.28 3.03
N SER A 252 22.45 -16.94 3.41
CA SER A 252 21.44 -16.45 2.46
C SER A 252 21.78 -15.06 1.91
N LEU A 253 22.42 -14.20 2.70
CA LEU A 253 22.80 -12.85 2.28
C LEU A 253 24.05 -12.86 1.39
N LEU A 254 24.98 -13.79 1.61
CA LEU A 254 26.18 -13.97 0.77
C LEU A 254 25.90 -14.61 -0.60
N ALA A 255 24.75 -15.26 -0.74
CA ALA A 255 24.35 -15.93 -1.98
C ALA A 255 23.65 -15.00 -2.99
N GLN A 256 23.41 -13.73 -2.63
CA GLN A 256 22.83 -12.69 -3.49
C GLN A 256 23.94 -11.93 -4.22
#